data_AF-A0A7X9JBK6-F1
#
_entry.id   AF-A0A7X9JBK6-F1
#
_cell.length_a   1.000
_cell.length_b   1.000
_cell.length_c   1.000
_cell.angle_alpha   90.00
_cell.angle_beta   90.00
_cell.angle_gamma   90.00
#
_symmetry.space_group_name_H-M   'P 1'
#
loop_
_entity.id
_entity.type
_entity.pdbx_description
1 polymer ?
#
loop_
_entity_poly.entity_id
_entity_poly.type
_entity_poly.pdbx_seq_one_letter_code
_entity_poly.pdbx_strand_id
1 'polypeptide(L)' 'MNHKRLEVFLEFLCFGVIMGVIEDMIAVRITSGTPITWKVFGVIVLIAIPFAFIGEMIVDKINFVKLFRRFFSKKRRA' A
#
# COMPACT_ATOMS: atom_id res chain seq x y z
N MET A 1 -20.30 -2.57 -11.32
CA MET A 1 -18.89 -2.11 -11.32
C MET A 1 -18.22 -2.83 -12.49
N ASN A 2 -17.57 -2.12 -13.43
CA ASN A 2 -16.95 -2.74 -14.60
C ASN A 2 -15.91 -3.78 -14.11
N HIS A 3 -15.98 -5.04 -14.57
CA HIS A 3 -15.09 -6.13 -14.11
C HIS A 3 -13.60 -5.74 -14.14
N LYS A 4 -13.20 -4.92 -15.12
CA LYS A 4 -11.84 -4.36 -15.25
C LYS A 4 -11.39 -3.49 -14.08
N ARG A 5 -12.29 -2.74 -13.42
CA ARG A 5 -11.93 -1.92 -12.25
C ARG A 5 -11.73 -2.76 -11.01
N LEU A 6 -12.51 -3.84 -10.86
CA LEU A 6 -12.37 -4.75 -9.72
C LEU A 6 -11.07 -5.55 -9.80
N GLU A 7 -10.68 -5.99 -11.00
CA GLU A 7 -9.41 -6.70 -11.23
C GLU A 7 -8.21 -5.83 -10.84
N VAL A 8 -8.17 -4.59 -11.34
CA VAL A 8 -7.11 -3.63 -10.99
C VAL A 8 -7.10 -3.31 -9.48
N PHE A 9 -8.28 -3.12 -8.87
CA PHE A 9 -8.38 -2.91 -7.42
C PHE A 9 -7.83 -4.10 -6.63
N LEU A 10 -8.16 -5.33 -7.03
CA LEU A 10 -7.66 -6.55 -6.38
C LEU A 10 -6.16 -6.72 -6.57
N GLU A 11 -5.62 -6.40 -7.74
CA GLU A 11 -4.17 -6.39 -8.00
C GLU A 11 -3.45 -5.42 -7.06
N PHE A 12 -3.92 -4.18 -6.96
CA PHE A 12 -3.32 -3.19 -6.05
C PHE A 12 -3.52 -3.54 -4.58
N LEU A 13 -4.66 -4.13 -4.21
CA LEU A 13 -4.89 -4.61 -2.86
C LEU A 13 -3.91 -5.71 -2.48
N CYS A 14 -3.76 -6.73 -3.33
CA CYS A 14 -2.80 -7.81 -3.13
C CYS A 14 -1.36 -7.28 -3.07
N PHE A 15 -1.00 -6.37 -3.97
CA PHE A 15 0.32 -5.75 -3.98
C PHE A 15 0.57 -4.92 -2.71
N GLY A 16 -0.43 -4.14 -2.27
CA GLY A 16 -0.38 -3.35 -1.05
C GLY A 16 -0.21 -4.20 0.20
N VAL A 17 -0.92 -5.34 0.30
CA VAL A 17 -0.74 -6.29 1.40
C VAL A 17 0.66 -6.89 1.37
N ILE A 18 1.14 -7.37 0.21
CA ILE A 18 2.47 -7.97 0.09
C ILE A 18 3.56 -6.96 0.48
N MET A 19 3.50 -5.74 -0.07
CA MET A 19 4.47 -4.69 0.23
C MET A 19 4.41 -4.27 1.70
N GLY A 20 3.20 -4.08 2.25
CA GLY A 20 3.03 -3.71 3.65
C GLY A 20 3.59 -4.77 4.60
N VAL A 21 3.35 -6.05 4.33
CA VAL A 21 3.91 -7.14 5.14
C VAL A 21 5.44 -7.16 5.07
N ILE A 22 6.03 -6.99 3.88
CA ILE A 22 7.48 -6.96 3.72
C ILE A 22 8.10 -5.78 4.47
N GLU A 23 7.53 -4.58 4.31
CA GLU A 23 7.99 -3.36 4.98
C GLU A 23 7.93 -3.51 6.51
N ASP A 24 6.80 -3.96 7.04
CA ASP A 24 6.61 -4.15 8.48
C ASP A 24 7.56 -5.23 9.03
N MET A 25 7.80 -6.32 8.30
CA MET A 25 8.77 -7.33 8.70
C MET A 25 10.19 -6.78 8.76
N ILE A 26 10.58 -5.96 7.78
CA ILE A 26 11.89 -5.28 7.78
C ILE A 26 11.97 -4.32 8.98
N ALA A 27 10.94 -3.51 9.18
CA ALA A 27 10.88 -2.54 10.27
C ALA A 27 11.00 -3.24 11.64
N VAL A 28 10.23 -4.29 11.87
CA VAL A 28 10.31 -5.06 13.12
C VAL A 28 11.70 -5.67 13.30
N ARG A 29 12.28 -6.26 12.24
CA ARG A 29 13.60 -6.90 12.35
C ARG A 29 14.72 -5.91 12.66
N ILE A 30 14.66 -4.72 12.07
CA ILE A 30 15.67 -3.67 12.29
C ILE A 30 15.48 -3.03 13.68
N THR A 31 14.25 -2.78 14.10
CA THR A 31 13.96 -2.01 15.32
C THR A 31 14.00 -2.84 16.60
N SER A 32 13.53 -4.09 16.55
CA SER A 32 13.38 -4.91 17.76
C SER A 32 14.62 -5.72 18.10
N GLY A 33 15.54 -5.97 17.15
CA GLY A 33 16.73 -6.79 17.35
C GLY A 33 16.43 -8.25 17.74
N THR A 34 15.17 -8.69 17.65
CA THR A 34 14.70 -10.03 18.03
C THR A 34 14.31 -10.84 16.80
N PRO A 35 14.37 -12.19 16.86
CA PRO A 35 13.95 -13.03 15.75
C PRO A 35 12.45 -12.89 15.45
N ILE A 36 12.10 -12.81 14.17
CA ILE A 36 10.70 -12.80 13.73
C ILE A 36 10.07 -14.14 14.08
N THR A 37 9.05 -14.11 14.94
CA THR A 37 8.25 -15.30 15.28
C THR A 37 7.02 -15.39 14.37
N TRP A 38 6.46 -16.60 14.24
CA TRP A 38 5.19 -16.80 13.53
C TRP A 38 4.04 -15.95 14.09
N LYS A 39 4.08 -15.63 15.39
CA LYS A 39 3.11 -14.72 16.02
C LYS A 39 3.24 -13.29 15.47
N VAL A 40 4.46 -12.79 15.35
CA VAL A 40 4.73 -11.46 14.78
C VAL A 40 4.28 -11.40 13.33
N PHE A 41 4.64 -12.40 12.52
CA PHE A 41 4.21 -12.49 11.13
C PHE A 41 2.68 -12.48 11.00
N GLY A 42 1.97 -13.29 11.79
CA GLY A 42 0.51 -13.33 11.77
C GLY A 42 -0.14 -12.00 12.15
N VAL A 43 0.42 -11.28 13.13
CA VAL A 43 -0.07 -9.95 13.51
C VAL A 43 0.14 -8.94 12.38
N ILE A 44 1.32 -8.94 11.76
CA ILE A 44 1.64 -8.04 10.63
C ILE A 44 0.66 -8.27 9.48
N VAL A 45 0.44 -9.52 9.07
CA VAL A 45 -0.49 -9.85 7.98
C VAL A 45 -1.92 -9.41 8.31
N LEU A 46 -2.38 -9.66 9.54
CA LEU A 46 -3.72 -9.27 9.98
C LEU A 46 -3.93 -7.74 9.92
N ILE A 47 -2.90 -6.96 10.23
CA ILE A 47 -2.94 -5.50 10.19
C ILE A 47 -2.78 -4.98 8.75
N ALA A 48 -1.92 -5.59 7.94
CA ALA A 48 -1.67 -5.15 6.57
C ALA A 48 -2.95 -5.20 5.69
N ILE A 49 -3.85 -6.16 5.92
CA ILE A 49 -5.10 -6.31 5.15
C ILE A 49 -6.02 -5.08 5.26
N PRO A 50 -6.48 -4.64 6.45
CA PRO A 50 -7.33 -3.45 6.56
C PRO A 50 -6.62 -2.17 6.10
N PHE A 51 -5.30 -2.05 6.32
CA PHE A 51 -4.54 -0.89 5.86
C PHE A 51 -4.44 -0.83 4.33
N ALA A 52 -4.16 -1.96 3.66
CA ALA A 52 -4.14 -2.02 2.21
C ALA A 52 -5.52 -1.73 1.62
N PHE A 53 -6.60 -2.22 2.24
CA PHE A 53 -7.97 -1.96 1.81
C PHE A 53 -8.34 -0.48 1.92
N ILE A 54 -8.03 0.15 3.05
CA ILE A 54 -8.26 1.60 3.25
C ILE A 54 -7.39 2.40 2.28
N GLY A 55 -6.13 2.04 2.11
CA GLY A 55 -5.19 2.68 1.19
C GLY A 55 -5.74 2.69 -0.23
N GLU A 56 -6.18 1.53 -0.71
CA GLU A 56 -6.75 1.41 -2.06
C GLU A 56 -8.07 2.20 -2.19
N MET A 57 -8.95 2.16 -1.19
CA MET A 57 -10.17 2.98 -1.21
C MET A 57 -9.90 4.49 -1.27
N ILE A 58 -8.84 4.96 -0.60
CA ILE A 58 -8.41 6.35 -0.66
C ILE A 58 -7.80 6.65 -2.03
N VAL A 59 -6.94 5.76 -2.54
CA VAL A 59 -6.27 5.91 -3.84
C VAL A 59 -7.26 5.92 -5.00
N ASP A 60 -8.26 5.04 -5.01
CA ASP A 60 -9.31 5.00 -6.05
C ASP A 60 -10.16 6.29 -6.08
N LYS A 61 -10.35 6.94 -4.92
CA LYS A 61 -11.03 8.25 -4.83
C LYS A 61 -10.14 9.41 -5.28
N ILE A 62 -8.82 9.29 -5.15
CA ILE A 62 -7.87 10.34 -5.52
C ILE A 62 -7.48 10.14 -6.98
N ASN A 63 -7.83 11.12 -7.82
CA ASN A 63 -7.41 11.09 -9.23
C ASN A 63 -5.92 11.48 -9.34
N PHE A 64 -5.03 10.54 -8.98
CA PHE A 64 -3.57 10.74 -8.92
C PHE A 64 -3.02 11.31 -10.23
N VAL A 65 -3.58 10.93 -11.38
CA VAL A 65 -3.22 11.49 -12.69
C VAL A 65 -3.39 13.01 -12.74
N LYS A 66 -4.47 13.54 -12.17
CA LYS A 66 -4.73 14.99 -12.12
C LYS A 66 -3.80 15.70 -11.13
N LEU A 67 -3.50 15.06 -9.99
CA LEU A 67 -2.61 15.60 -8.97
C LEU A 67 -1.15 15.64 -9.46
N PHE A 68 -0.67 14.55 -10.05
CA PHE A 68 0.68 14.42 -10.59
C PHE A 68 0.91 15.37 -11.77
N ARG A 69 -0.08 15.53 -12.66
CA ARG A 69 -0.02 16.50 -13.77
C ARG A 69 0.12 17.94 -13.26
N ARG A 70 -0.53 18.29 -12.16
CA ARG A 70 -0.45 19.63 -11.54
C ARG A 70 0.91 19.91 -10.91
N PHE A 71 1.52 18.89 -10.28
CA PHE A 71 2.87 18.98 -9.72
C PHE A 71 3.94 19.10 -10.82
N PHE A 72 3.86 18.26 -11.86
CA PHE A 72 4.84 18.30 -12.95
C PHE A 72 4.68 19.53 -13.87
N SER A 73 3.48 20.10 -14.05
CA SER A 73 3.32 21.32 -14.86
C SER A 73 3.91 22.57 -14.20
N LYS A 74 4.01 22.58 -12.87
CA LYS A 74 4.61 23.71 -12.12
C LYS A 74 6.12 23.79 -12.31
N LYS A 75 6.79 22.67 -12.60
CA LYS A 75 8.25 22.61 -12.84
C LYS A 75 8.69 23.17 -14.20
N ARG A 76 7.76 23.52 -15.10
CA ARG A 76 8.07 24.04 -16.45
C ARG A 76 7.94 25.57 -16.57
N ARG A 77 7.73 26.29 -15.46
CA ARG A 77 7.59 27.77 -15.39
C ARG A 77 8.48 28.44 -14.33
N ALA A 78 9.45 27.73 -13.77
CA ALA A 78 10.48 28.30 -12.89
C ALA A 78 11.84 28.15 -13.56
#